data_AF-A0A7Y2AVD2-F1
#
_entry.id   AF-A0A7Y2AVD2-F1
#
_cell.length_a   1.000
_cell.length_b   1.000
_cell.length_c   1.000
_cell.angle_alpha   90.00
_cell.angle_beta   90.00
_cell.angle_gamma   90.00
#
_symmetry.space_group_name_H-M   'P 1'
#
loop_
_entity.id
_entity.type
_entity.pdbx_description
1 polymer ?
#
loop_
_entity_poly.entity_id
_entity_poly.type
_entity_poly.pdbx_seq_one_letter_code
_entity_poly.pdbx_strand_id
1 'polypeptide(L)' 'MSFYKRHIFFCTNDRGAGAERPSCNRCGSAEMRDYAKMRMKKLGLTGEGKVRVNKSGCLDRCEEGPA' A
#
# COMPACT_ATOMS: atom_id res chain seq x y z
N MET A 1 -0.88 -20.94 -13.84
CA MET A 1 -1.64 -20.43 -12.68
C MET A 1 -0.91 -19.22 -12.11
N SER A 2 -1.61 -18.22 -11.57
CA SER A 2 -0.96 -17.06 -10.94
C SER A 2 -0.29 -17.47 -9.62
N PHE A 3 0.98 -17.07 -9.41
CA PHE A 3 1.73 -17.36 -8.17
C PHE A 3 1.05 -16.76 -6.92
N TYR A 4 0.35 -15.62 -7.07
CA TYR A 4 -0.46 -15.02 -6.02
C TYR A 4 -1.94 -15.01 -6.40
N LYS A 5 -2.81 -15.22 -5.41
CA LYS A 5 -4.27 -15.12 -5.59
C LYS A 5 -4.74 -13.67 -5.65
N ARG A 6 -4.11 -12.77 -4.88
CA ARG A 6 -4.44 -11.34 -4.86
C ARG A 6 -3.20 -10.49 -4.61
N HIS A 7 -3.21 -9.29 -5.20
CA HIS A 7 -2.27 -8.23 -4.91
C HIS A 7 -3.03 -7.07 -4.23
N ILE A 8 -2.45 -6.54 -3.17
CA ILE A 8 -2.91 -5.30 -2.54
C ILE A 8 -1.82 -4.28 -2.74
N PHE A 9 -2.16 -3.14 -3.36
CA PHE A 9 -1.25 -2.02 -3.54
C PHE A 9 -1.63 -0.92 -2.57
N PHE A 10 -0.61 -0.28 -2.02
CA PHE A 10 -0.75 0.93 -1.22
C PHE A 10 0.09 2.01 -1.88
N CYS A 11 -0.54 3.14 -2.20
CA CYS A 11 0.18 4.32 -2.65
C CYS A 11 1.04 4.83 -1.49
N THR A 12 2.36 4.69 -1.58
CA THR A 12 3.30 5.24 -0.58
C THR A 12 4.10 6.39 -1.17
N ASN A 13 3.50 7.12 -2.11
CA ASN A 13 4.15 8.26 -2.75
C ASN A 13 4.29 9.42 -1.75
N ASP A 14 5.48 10.02 -1.70
CA ASP A 14 5.76 11.26 -0.96
C ASP A 14 6.23 12.33 -1.94
N ARG A 15 5.63 13.52 -1.86
CA ARG A 15 5.95 14.67 -2.73
C ARG A 15 6.86 15.69 -2.05
N GLY A 16 7.28 15.45 -0.81
CA GLY A 16 8.09 16.39 -0.06
C GLY A 16 7.28 17.54 0.55
N ALA A 17 7.98 18.41 1.28
CA ALA A 17 7.35 19.52 2.00
C ALA A 17 6.98 20.64 1.04
N GLY A 18 5.82 21.25 1.25
CA GLY A 18 5.31 22.33 0.39
C GLY A 18 4.71 21.87 -0.94
N ALA A 19 4.46 20.56 -1.12
CA ALA A 19 3.78 20.07 -2.31
C ALA A 19 2.35 20.61 -2.40
N GLU A 20 1.94 21.05 -3.60
CA GLU A 20 0.59 21.59 -3.86
C GLU A 20 -0.51 20.55 -3.65
N ARG A 21 -0.21 19.28 -3.96
CA ARG A 21 -1.14 18.15 -3.77
C ARG A 21 -0.74 17.33 -2.55
N PRO A 22 -1.72 16.79 -1.80
CA PRO A 22 -1.45 15.84 -0.72
C PRO A 22 -0.70 14.61 -1.25
N SER A 23 0.02 13.93 -0.37
CA SER A 23 0.73 12.69 -0.68
C SER A 23 0.27 11.60 0.27
N CYS A 24 -0.03 10.41 -0.25
CA CYS A 24 -0.57 9.32 0.57
C CYS A 24 0.40 8.93 1.69
N ASN A 25 1.71 9.04 1.47
CA ASN A 25 2.72 8.77 2.50
C ASN A 25 2.59 9.71 3.70
N ARG A 26 2.25 10.98 3.47
CA ARG A 26 1.99 11.96 4.53
C ARG A 26 0.62 11.80 5.20
N CYS A 27 -0.26 10.98 4.60
CA CYS A 27 -1.54 10.58 5.17
C CYS A 27 -1.47 9.22 5.90
N GLY A 28 -0.27 8.69 6.17
CA GLY A 28 -0.09 7.45 6.93
C GLY A 28 -0.18 6.16 6.10
N SER A 29 -0.04 6.22 4.77
CA SER A 29 -0.17 5.04 3.92
C SER A 29 0.95 4.01 4.11
N ALA A 30 2.15 4.44 4.51
CA ALA A 30 3.26 3.54 4.78
C ALA A 30 2.98 2.65 5.99
N GLU A 31 2.48 3.24 7.08
CA GLU A 31 2.07 2.57 8.30
C GLU A 31 0.92 1.60 8.02
N MET A 32 -0.07 2.03 7.22
CA MET A 32 -1.18 1.17 6.82
C MET A 32 -0.70 -0.06 6.03
N ARG A 33 0.24 0.13 5.09
CA ARG A 33 0.86 -0.95 4.32
C ARG A 33 1.64 -1.91 5.20
N ASP A 34 2.41 -1.40 6.16
CA ASP A 34 3.19 -2.22 7.09
C ASP A 34 2.28 -3.00 8.06
N TYR A 35 1.21 -2.38 8.56
CA TYR A 35 0.17 -3.06 9.33
C TYR A 35 -0.48 -4.19 8.52
N ALA A 36 -0.90 -3.92 7.28
CA ALA A 36 -1.51 -4.93 6.41
C ALA A 36 -0.54 -6.11 6.16
N LYS A 37 0.73 -5.82 5.85
CA LYS A 37 1.77 -6.85 5.64
C LYS A 37 1.95 -7.72 6.90
N MET A 38 2.03 -7.09 8.08
CA MET A 38 2.16 -7.81 9.35
C MET A 38 0.93 -8.68 9.64
N ARG A 39 -0.28 -8.14 9.43
CA ARG A 39 -1.53 -8.85 9.67
C ARG A 39 -1.69 -10.05 8.74
N MET A 40 -1.38 -9.91 7.45
CA MET A 40 -1.39 -11.03 6.50
C MET A 40 -0.43 -12.13 6.91
N LYS A 41 0.79 -11.79 7.38
CA LYS A 41 1.75 -12.78 7.90
C LYS A 41 1.19 -13.50 9.13
N LYS A 42 0.65 -12.76 10.10
CA LYS A 42 0.05 -13.33 11.32
C LYS A 42 -1.14 -14.27 11.03
N LEU A 43 -1.89 -14.01 9.95
CA LEU A 43 -3.00 -14.84 9.52
C LEU A 43 -2.58 -16.01 8.60
N GLY A 44 -1.28 -16.17 8.30
CA GLY A 44 -0.80 -17.20 7.38
C GLY A 44 -1.22 -16.98 5.92
N LEU A 45 -1.59 -15.75 5.53
CA LEU A 45 -2.10 -15.39 4.20
C LEU A 45 -1.00 -14.89 3.24
N THR A 46 0.27 -15.12 3.54
CA THR A 46 1.40 -14.76 2.67
C THR A 46 2.02 -16.00 2.03
N GLY A 47 2.50 -15.86 0.78
CA GLY A 47 3.17 -16.93 0.05
C GLY A 47 2.45 -17.33 -1.23
N GLU A 48 2.88 -18.44 -1.83
CA GLU A 48 2.30 -19.01 -3.05
C GLU A 48 0.79 -19.29 -2.88
N GLY A 49 0.01 -18.95 -3.90
CA GLY A 49 -1.45 -19.08 -3.91
C GLY A 49 -2.19 -18.11 -2.98
N LYS A 50 -1.49 -17.16 -2.34
CA LYS A 50 -2.09 -16.27 -1.32
C LYS A 50 -1.96 -14.78 -1.69
N VAL A 51 -1.88 -13.90 -0.68
CA VAL A 51 -1.93 -12.45 -0.86
C VAL A 51 -0.53 -11.85 -0.83
N ARG A 52 -0.25 -10.95 -1.77
CA ARG A 52 0.95 -10.11 -1.77
C ARG A 52 0.57 -8.66 -1.46
N VAL A 53 1.20 -8.09 -0.43
CA VAL A 53 1.12 -6.65 -0.12
C VAL A 53 2.29 -5.93 -0.79
N ASN A 54 2.00 -4.93 -1.62
CA ASN A 54 2.96 -4.16 -2.42
C ASN A 54 2.89 -2.67 -2.10
N LYS A 55 3.97 -1.96 -2.43
CA LYS A 55 3.99 -0.50 -2.53
C LYS A 55 3.68 -0.11 -3.97
N SER A 56 3.08 1.06 -4.17
CA SER A 56 2.95 1.70 -5.48
C SER A 56 3.34 3.18 -5.42
N GLY A 57 3.55 3.76 -6.59
CA GLY A 57 3.55 5.21 -6.77
C GLY A 57 2.15 5.81 -6.69
N CYS A 58 2.02 7.07 -7.10
CA CYS A 58 0.74 7.77 -7.17
C CYS A 58 -0.30 6.98 -7.98
N LEU A 59 -1.53 6.91 -7.45
CA LEU A 59 -2.71 6.33 -8.12
C LEU A 59 -3.71 7.41 -8.55
N ASP A 60 -3.24 8.66 -8.62
CA ASP A 60 -3.94 9.89 -9.02
C ASP A 60 -5.16 10.31 -8.20
N ARG A 61 -5.46 9.61 -7.11
CA ARG A 61 -6.52 9.94 -6.14
C ARG A 61 -5.96 10.51 -4.84
N CYS A 62 -5.11 11.52 -4.94
CA CYS A 62 -4.34 12.02 -3.81
C CYS A 62 -5.22 12.67 -2.73
N GLU A 63 -6.27 13.35 -3.18
CA GLU A 63 -7.24 14.09 -2.39
C GLU A 63 -8.16 13.18 -1.58
N GLU A 64 -8.25 11.90 -1.96
CA GLU A 64 -8.98 10.84 -1.26
C GLU A 64 -8.02 9.89 -0.51
N GLY A 65 -6.73 10.22 -0.47
CA GLY A 65 -5.70 9.38 0.15
C GLY A 65 -5.88 9.25 1.68
N PRO A 66 -5.36 8.18 2.30
CA PRO A 66 -4.50 7.14 1.71
C PRO A 66 -5.27 6.18 0.78
N ALA A 67 -4.66 5.88 -0.38
CA ALA A 67 -5.20 5.03 -1.45
C ALA A 67 -4.43 3.72 -1.59
#